data_AF-A0A7L0QR18-F1
#
_entry.id   AF-A0A7L0QR18-F1
#
_cell.length_a   1.000
_cell.length_b   1.000
_cell.length_c   1.000
_cell.angle_alpha   90.00
_cell.angle_beta   90.00
_cell.angle_gamma   90.00
#
_symmetry.space_group_name_H-M   'P 1'
#
loop_
_entity.id
_entity.type
_entity.pdbx_description
1 polymer ?
#
loop_
_entity_poly.entity_id
_entity_poly.type
_entity_poly.pdbx_seq_one_letter_code
_entity_poly.pdbx_strand_id
1 'polypeptide(L)' 'GGSVSKTFLVSAQGRHYFTCKCIRGGRTRLICGIDIHCGNPPDEPRNVSCIQEGTRGRPSCTWHKGRLSYLPTAYGIQ' A
#
# COMPACT_ATOMS: atom_id res chain seq x y z
N GLY A 1 -4.30 -17.87 -30.19
CA GLY A 1 -3.20 -17.81 -29.21
C GLY A 1 -3.66 -18.48 -27.93
N GLY A 2 -2.82 -19.29 -27.29
CA GLY A 2 -3.17 -19.96 -26.04
C GLY A 2 -3.11 -19.00 -24.83
N SER A 3 -3.96 -19.23 -23.83
CA SER A 3 -3.93 -18.55 -22.53
C SER A 3 -3.33 -19.47 -21.47
N VAL A 4 -2.57 -18.93 -20.53
CA VAL A 4 -1.99 -19.66 -19.40
C VAL A 4 -2.37 -18.93 -18.11
N SER A 5 -2.83 -19.67 -17.12
CA SER A 5 -3.20 -19.14 -15.80
C SER A 5 -2.56 -19.96 -14.68
N LYS A 6 -2.29 -19.29 -13.55
CA LYS A 6 -1.80 -19.92 -12.32
C LYS A 6 -2.32 -19.15 -11.11
N THR A 7 -2.76 -19.89 -10.10
CA THR A 7 -3.29 -19.33 -8.85
C THR A 7 -2.24 -19.43 -7.75
N PHE A 8 -2.12 -18.37 -6.96
CA PHE A 8 -1.22 -18.30 -5.80
C PHE A 8 -2.02 -17.83 -4.59
N LEU A 9 -1.71 -18.38 -3.43
CA LEU A 9 -2.21 -17.83 -2.17
C LEU A 9 -1.39 -16.59 -1.82
N VAL A 10 -2.06 -15.51 -1.45
CA VAL A 10 -1.45 -14.25 -1.04
C VAL A 10 -1.76 -13.98 0.43
N SER A 11 -0.78 -13.41 1.14
CA SER A 11 -1.01 -12.86 2.49
C SER A 11 -1.90 -11.62 2.39
N ALA A 12 -2.82 -11.49 3.35
CA ALA A 12 -3.70 -10.31 3.47
C ALA A 12 -2.94 -9.00 3.72
N GLN A 13 -1.69 -9.07 4.18
CA GLN A 13 -0.84 -7.92 4.46
C GLN A 13 0.55 -8.13 3.86
N GLY A 14 1.15 -7.05 3.35
CA GLY A 14 2.52 -7.04 2.84
C GLY A 14 2.59 -6.83 1.33
N ARG A 15 3.70 -7.26 0.73
CA ARG A 15 3.99 -7.06 -0.69
C ARG A 15 4.38 -8.38 -1.35
N HIS A 16 3.75 -8.65 -2.49
CA HIS A 16 3.97 -9.84 -3.30
C HIS A 16 4.44 -9.45 -4.69
N TYR A 17 5.40 -10.20 -5.22
CA TYR A 17 5.98 -9.97 -6.53
C TYR A 17 5.76 -11.20 -7.41
N PHE A 18 5.12 -11.02 -8.56
CA PHE A 18 4.87 -12.09 -9.51
C PHE A 18 5.49 -11.75 -10.85
N THR A 19 6.16 -12.72 -11.47
CA THR A 19 6.80 -12.54 -12.77
C THR A 19 6.33 -13.59 -13.76
N CYS A 20 5.96 -13.15 -14.96
CA CYS A 20 5.71 -14.02 -16.10
C CYS A 20 7.02 -14.28 -16.84
N LYS A 21 7.36 -15.55 -17.02
CA LYS A 21 8.58 -16.00 -17.68
C LYS A 21 8.23 -16.96 -18.82
N CYS A 22 8.90 -16.80 -19.96
CA CYS A 22 8.87 -17.75 -21.06
C CYS A 22 10.09 -18.67 -20.95
N ILE A 23 9.86 -19.98 -20.92
CA ILE A 23 10.91 -21.01 -20.84
C ILE A 23 10.99 -21.71 -22.18
N ARG A 24 12.14 -21.64 -22.86
CA ARG A 24 12.35 -22.30 -24.16
C ARG A 24 13.80 -22.80 -24.27
N GLY A 25 13.99 -24.09 -24.53
CA GLY A 25 15.31 -24.69 -24.77
C GLY A 25 16.32 -24.44 -23.64
N GLY A 26 15.89 -24.53 -22.38
CA GLY A 26 16.75 -24.29 -21.21
C GLY A 26 17.02 -22.81 -20.90
N ARG A 27 16.56 -21.87 -21.74
CA ARG A 27 16.67 -20.43 -21.50
C ARG A 27 15.36 -19.89 -20.92
N THR A 28 15.48 -18.97 -19.96
CA THR A 28 14.34 -18.28 -19.33
C THR A 28 14.37 -16.81 -19.70
N ARG A 29 13.27 -16.29 -20.26
CA ARG A 29 13.11 -14.87 -20.58
C ARG A 29 11.99 -14.27 -19.73
N LEU A 30 12.27 -13.18 -19.03
CA LEU A 30 11.25 -12.38 -18.34
C LEU A 30 10.39 -11.65 -19.39
N ILE A 31 9.08 -11.77 -19.27
CA ILE A 31 8.12 -11.13 -20.19
C ILE A 31 7.48 -9.92 -19.52
N CYS A 32 6.95 -10.12 -18.31
CA CYS A 32 6.31 -9.07 -17.52
C CYS A 32 6.29 -9.48 -16.04
N GLY A 33 5.76 -8.61 -15.19
CA GLY A 33 5.49 -8.89 -13.79
C GLY A 33 4.40 -7.98 -13.24
N ILE A 34 3.94 -8.30 -12.04
CA ILE A 34 2.97 -7.51 -11.28
C ILE A 34 3.37 -7.51 -9.81
N ASP A 35 3.23 -6.33 -9.21
CA ASP A 35 3.49 -6.09 -7.79
C ASP A 35 2.13 -5.89 -7.11
N ILE A 36 1.87 -6.67 -6.08
CA ILE A 36 0.61 -6.62 -5.34
C ILE A 36 0.91 -6.18 -3.92
N HIS A 37 0.32 -5.05 -3.51
CA HIS A 37 0.40 -4.51 -2.17
C HIS A 37 -0.91 -4.78 -1.45
N CYS A 38 -0.84 -5.47 -0.33
CA CYS A 38 -2.01 -5.89 0.45
C CYS A 38 -1.97 -5.26 1.84
N GLY A 39 -3.14 -4.84 2.30
CA GLY A 39 -3.34 -4.30 3.62
C GLY A 39 -4.79 -3.91 3.85
N ASN A 40 -5.05 -3.19 4.93
CA ASN A 40 -6.39 -2.78 5.35
C ASN A 40 -6.60 -1.29 5.07
N PRO A 41 -7.84 -0.86 4.78
CA PRO A 41 -8.19 0.55 4.78
C PRO A 41 -7.80 1.21 6.11
N PRO A 42 -7.29 2.45 6.09
CA PRO A 42 -6.95 3.18 7.31
C PRO A 42 -8.20 3.44 8.14
N ASP A 43 -8.02 3.51 9.46
CA ASP A 43 -9.09 3.88 10.37
C ASP A 43 -9.35 5.39 10.32
N GLU A 44 -10.55 5.79 10.73
CA GLU A 44 -10.86 7.19 10.97
C GLU A 44 -9.94 7.75 12.08
N PRO A 45 -9.24 8.87 11.84
CA PRO A 45 -8.41 9.51 12.85
C PRO A 45 -9.21 9.90 14.10
N ARG A 46 -8.67 9.61 15.28
CA ARG A 46 -9.32 9.94 16.56
C ARG A 46 -8.48 10.91 17.38
N ASN A 47 -9.10 11.58 18.35
CA ASN A 47 -8.47 12.55 19.25
C ASN A 47 -7.72 13.64 18.47
N VAL A 48 -8.41 14.24 17.50
CA VAL A 48 -7.85 15.37 16.75
C VAL A 48 -7.77 16.58 17.66
N SER A 49 -6.55 17.10 17.85
CA SER A 49 -6.30 18.32 18.61
C SER A 49 -5.42 19.24 17.78
N CYS A 50 -5.87 20.48 17.63
CA CYS A 50 -5.16 21.52 16.90
C CYS A 50 -4.82 22.66 17.85
N ILE A 51 -3.55 23.06 17.84
CA ILE A 51 -3.04 24.14 18.68
C ILE A 51 -2.42 25.19 17.76
N GLN A 52 -2.75 26.45 18.00
CA GLN A 52 -2.15 27.59 17.33
C GLN A 52 -1.39 28.43 18.35
N GLU A 53 -0.07 28.42 18.24
CA GLU A 53 0.79 29.22 19.10
C GLU A 53 0.76 30.69 18.66
N GLY A 54 0.07 31.51 19.45
CA GLY A 54 -0.12 32.94 19.16
C GLY A 54 -1.06 33.22 17.99
N THR A 55 -1.40 34.49 17.80
CA THR A 55 -2.43 34.91 16.82
C THR A 55 -2.02 34.77 15.34
N ARG A 56 -0.72 34.60 15.06
CA ARG A 56 -0.17 34.43 13.70
C ARG A 56 0.56 33.09 13.50
N GLY A 57 0.54 32.20 14.49
CA GLY A 57 1.13 30.87 14.37
C GLY A 57 0.40 30.02 13.33
N ARG A 58 1.12 29.09 12.70
CA ARG A 58 0.47 28.05 11.88
C ARG A 58 -0.16 27.02 12.82
N PRO A 59 -1.41 26.61 12.61
CA PRO A 59 -2.02 25.57 13.43
C PRO A 59 -1.27 24.25 13.23
N SER A 60 -0.91 23.61 14.33
CA SER A 60 -0.36 22.25 14.35
C SER A 60 -1.41 21.32 14.89
N CYS A 61 -1.79 20.32 14.09
CA CYS A 61 -2.77 19.32 14.50
C CYS A 61 -2.08 17.97 14.75
N THR A 62 -2.58 17.28 15.78
CA THR A 62 -2.18 15.93 16.14
C THR A 62 -3.41 15.04 16.22
N TRP A 63 -3.25 13.75 15.95
CA TRP A 63 -4.32 12.77 15.98
C TRP A 63 -3.75 11.37 16.16
N HIS A 64 -4.60 10.45 16.61
CA HIS A 64 -4.30 9.02 16.59
C HIS A 64 -4.70 8.43 15.24
N LYS A 65 -3.74 7.74 14.61
CA LYS A 65 -3.89 7.14 13.29
C LYS A 65 -4.73 5.86 13.27
N GLY A 66 -5.00 5.26 14.44
CA GLY A 66 -5.64 3.94 14.54
C GLY A 66 -4.68 2.79 14.21
N ARG A 67 -5.23 1.70 13.67
CA ARG A 67 -4.44 0.51 13.32
C ARG A 67 -3.53 0.76 12.12
N LEU A 68 -2.47 -0.04 11.99
CA LEU A 68 -1.63 -0.04 10.79
C LEU A 68 -2.42 -0.55 9.58
N SER A 69 -2.41 0.23 8.50
CA SER A 69 -3.04 -0.12 7.22
C SER A 69 -2.18 -1.07 6.37
N TYR A 70 -0.87 -1.16 6.63
CA TYR A 70 0.11 -1.87 5.79
C TYR A 70 0.17 -1.36 4.33
N LEU A 71 -0.47 -0.22 4.07
CA LEU A 71 -0.50 0.46 2.77
C LEU A 71 -0.03 1.91 2.94
N PRO A 72 0.57 2.50 1.90
CA PRO A 72 0.87 3.94 1.90
C PRO A 72 -0.40 4.74 2.20
N THR A 73 -0.37 5.53 3.27
CA THR A 73 -1.53 6.28 3.76
C THR A 73 -1.14 7.75 3.91
N ALA A 74 -1.92 8.64 3.29
CA ALA A 74 -1.75 10.08 3.40
C ALA A 74 -2.85 10.67 4.28
N TYR A 75 -2.51 11.74 5.01
CA TYR A 75 -3.44 12.47 5.87
C TYR A 75 -3.44 13.94 5.44
N GLY A 76 -4.63 14.53 5.32
CA GLY A 76 -4.82 15.94 5.03
C GLY A 76 -5.61 16.61 6.15
N ILE A 77 -5.26 17.85 6.46
CA ILE A 77 -6.04 18.75 7.30
C ILE A 77 -6.74 19.71 6.33
N GLN A 78 -8.06 19.84 6.44
CA GLN A 78 -8.87 20.72 5.59
C GLN A 78 -9.62 21.73 6.45
#